data_AF-A0A3G1A5Q9-F1
#
_entry.id   AF-A0A3G1A5Q9-F1
#
_cell.length_a   1.000
_cell.length_b   1.000
_cell.length_c   1.000
_cell.angle_alpha   90.00
_cell.angle_beta   90.00
_cell.angle_gamma   90.00
#
_symmetry.space_group_name_H-M   'P 1'
#
loop_
_entity.id
_entity.type
_entity.pdbx_description
1 polymer ?
#
loop_
_entity_poly.entity_id
_entity_poly.type
_entity_poly.pdbx_seq_one_letter_code
_entity_poly.pdbx_strand_id
1 'polypeptide(L)'
;MGRIFPLKTGLYKYVSCSGNLVQSSVNADFEGFLFSVLPGRTVTYYGERGYMYVRNEVGHALQNLFLSLVSHGLWGSVRLVELEFGPGKPQYIAARVDVARVDSYCRGFSLEKGVLFDTAVVLRRSIRNYSREAISSESLLDVLKWSMGEIVAGSRPYLKFGEEYGVNGSVAVFNVRGLDKGIYEFDAKDMELELVRTGDFREKLWRASLMQESVRRAAAVIVLFGDGLLGEVEAGAVGQNIYLNAVDEGLGTVAIGAFHEEDFLEVFGEQRPLYVFPLGKPAE
;
A
#
# COMPACT_ATOMS: atom_id res chain seq x y z
N MET A 1 -8.55 23.00 -24.93
CA MET A 1 -7.73 22.76 -23.72
C MET A 1 -6.33 22.39 -24.15
N GLY A 2 -5.29 23.04 -23.61
CA GLY A 2 -3.89 22.72 -23.93
C GLY A 2 -3.44 21.38 -23.34
N ARG A 3 -2.34 20.82 -23.86
CA ARG A 3 -1.73 19.58 -23.33
C ARG A 3 -1.44 19.70 -21.84
N ILE A 4 -1.63 18.62 -21.10
CA ILE A 4 -1.30 18.54 -19.66
C ILE A 4 0.21 18.48 -19.51
N PHE A 5 0.86 17.58 -20.26
CA PHE A 5 2.30 17.45 -20.26
C PHE A 5 2.92 18.27 -21.40
N PRO A 6 3.96 19.07 -21.13
CA PRO A 6 4.64 19.87 -22.14
C PRO A 6 5.59 19.02 -23.00
N LEU A 7 5.12 17.87 -23.51
CA LEU A 7 5.87 16.93 -24.35
C LEU A 7 5.32 16.91 -25.78
N LYS A 8 6.17 16.50 -26.73
CA LYS A 8 5.71 16.14 -28.07
C LYS A 8 4.80 14.90 -27.96
N THR A 9 3.91 14.72 -28.94
CA THR A 9 3.06 13.53 -28.96
C THR A 9 3.94 12.30 -29.13
N GLY A 10 3.68 11.26 -28.34
CA GLY A 10 4.43 10.02 -28.40
C GLY A 10 4.32 9.18 -27.13
N LEU A 11 4.84 7.96 -27.19
CA LEU A 11 5.04 7.12 -26.02
C LEU A 11 6.46 7.32 -25.49
N TYR A 12 6.57 7.49 -24.19
CA TYR A 12 7.83 7.73 -23.50
C TYR A 12 8.02 6.69 -22.39
N LYS A 13 9.19 6.08 -22.34
CA LYS A 13 9.59 5.18 -21.26
C LYS A 13 10.38 5.97 -20.23
N TYR A 14 9.94 5.93 -18.97
CA TYR A 14 10.71 6.46 -17.84
C TYR A 14 11.87 5.52 -17.51
N VAL A 15 13.08 6.07 -17.43
CA VAL A 15 14.30 5.35 -17.08
C VAL A 15 14.76 5.80 -15.70
N SER A 16 14.43 5.02 -14.68
CA SER A 16 14.63 5.37 -13.27
C SER A 16 16.09 5.72 -12.92
N CYS A 17 17.07 5.01 -13.47
CA CYS A 17 18.48 5.24 -13.15
C CYS A 17 19.02 6.61 -13.63
N SER A 18 18.38 7.22 -14.63
CA SER A 18 18.82 8.50 -15.20
C SER A 18 17.80 9.62 -15.00
N GLY A 19 16.60 9.31 -14.50
CA GLY A 19 15.49 10.26 -14.39
C GLY A 19 14.93 10.72 -15.75
N ASN A 20 15.35 10.10 -16.86
CA ASN A 20 15.02 10.56 -18.21
C ASN A 20 13.78 9.87 -18.79
N LEU A 21 13.12 10.57 -19.70
CA LEU A 21 12.07 10.02 -20.58
C LEU A 21 12.68 9.71 -21.96
N VAL A 22 12.60 8.45 -22.38
CA VAL A 22 13.08 8.00 -23.70
C VAL A 22 11.88 7.73 -24.60
N GLN A 23 11.78 8.44 -25.71
CA GLN A 23 10.69 8.25 -26.67
C GLN A 23 10.80 6.89 -27.35
N SER A 24 9.72 6.10 -27.31
CA SER A 24 9.61 4.80 -27.97
C SER A 24 8.66 4.81 -29.17
N SER A 25 7.75 5.78 -29.24
CA SER A 25 6.82 5.99 -30.37
C SER A 25 6.53 7.47 -30.57
N VAL A 26 6.26 7.88 -31.80
CA VAL A 26 5.78 9.24 -32.15
C VAL A 26 4.26 9.37 -32.11
N ASN A 27 3.55 8.26 -31.99
CA ASN A 27 2.09 8.21 -31.93
C ASN A 27 1.64 7.78 -30.52
N ALA A 28 0.66 8.50 -29.98
CA ALA A 28 -0.07 8.16 -28.77
C ALA A 28 -1.51 8.66 -28.92
N ASP A 29 -2.47 7.86 -28.47
CA ASP A 29 -3.92 8.10 -28.56
C ASP A 29 -4.53 8.60 -27.24
N PHE A 30 -3.70 8.78 -26.21
CA PHE A 30 -4.11 9.26 -24.89
C PHE A 30 -3.01 10.06 -24.20
N GLU A 31 -3.38 10.80 -23.16
CA GLU A 31 -2.47 11.57 -22.33
C GLU A 31 -2.50 11.02 -20.90
N GLY A 32 -1.40 10.40 -20.47
CA GLY A 32 -1.32 9.75 -19.15
C GLY A 32 -0.19 8.75 -19.03
N PHE A 33 -0.38 7.70 -18.22
CA PHE A 33 0.65 6.71 -17.88
C PHE A 33 0.23 5.29 -18.22
N LEU A 34 1.19 4.47 -18.63
CA LEU A 34 1.07 3.01 -18.71
C LEU A 34 1.99 2.36 -17.69
N PHE A 35 1.46 1.43 -16.91
CA PHE A 35 2.25 0.59 -16.01
C PHE A 35 2.55 -0.72 -16.71
N SER A 36 3.79 -0.86 -17.18
CA SER A 36 4.27 -2.13 -17.71
C SER A 36 4.95 -2.96 -16.63
N VAL A 37 4.61 -4.23 -16.52
CA VAL A 37 5.25 -5.17 -15.58
C VAL A 37 6.06 -6.21 -16.33
N LEU A 38 7.15 -6.66 -15.71
CA LEU A 38 8.05 -7.71 -16.19
C LEU A 38 8.13 -8.81 -15.13
N PRO A 39 7.12 -9.70 -15.03
CA PRO A 39 6.96 -10.59 -13.88
C PRO A 39 8.15 -11.51 -13.62
N GLY A 40 8.87 -11.90 -14.69
CA GLY A 40 10.07 -12.75 -14.60
C GLY A 40 11.12 -12.22 -13.61
N ARG A 41 11.23 -10.90 -13.42
CA ARG A 41 12.18 -10.31 -12.46
C ARG A 41 11.93 -10.74 -11.00
N THR A 42 10.67 -10.99 -10.66
CA THR A 42 10.24 -11.35 -9.31
C THR A 42 10.05 -12.87 -9.22
N VAL A 43 9.40 -13.47 -10.21
CA VAL A 43 9.06 -14.89 -10.24
C VAL A 43 10.31 -15.78 -10.25
N THR A 44 11.43 -15.34 -10.82
CA THR A 44 12.71 -16.08 -10.75
C THR A 44 13.16 -16.35 -9.31
N TYR A 45 12.84 -15.46 -8.36
CA TYR A 45 13.23 -15.62 -6.95
C TYR A 45 12.14 -16.27 -6.09
N TYR A 46 10.88 -15.99 -6.40
CA TYR A 46 9.75 -16.34 -5.52
C TYR A 46 8.80 -17.41 -6.09
N GLY A 47 9.10 -17.96 -7.27
CA GLY A 47 8.21 -18.89 -7.97
C GLY A 47 6.86 -18.26 -8.28
N GLU A 48 5.80 -19.07 -8.32
CA GLU A 48 4.45 -18.62 -8.69
C GLU A 48 3.87 -17.57 -7.73
N ARG A 49 4.27 -17.59 -6.44
CA ARG A 49 3.89 -16.53 -5.48
C ARG A 49 4.40 -15.16 -5.91
N GLY A 50 5.46 -15.11 -6.72
CA GLY A 50 5.99 -13.88 -7.29
C GLY A 50 4.98 -13.10 -8.12
N TYR A 51 3.95 -13.74 -8.70
CA TYR A 51 2.91 -13.02 -9.43
C TYR A 51 2.05 -12.14 -8.52
N MET A 52 1.74 -12.62 -7.31
CA MET A 52 1.05 -11.83 -6.29
C MET A 52 1.90 -10.62 -5.91
N TYR A 53 3.20 -10.82 -5.66
CA TYR A 53 4.09 -9.71 -5.32
C TYR A 53 4.17 -8.64 -6.42
N VAL A 54 4.15 -9.05 -7.68
CA VAL A 54 4.09 -8.09 -8.81
C VAL A 54 2.80 -7.28 -8.76
N ARG A 55 1.66 -7.86 -8.39
CA ARG A 55 0.38 -7.14 -8.24
C ARG A 55 0.40 -6.18 -7.04
N ASN A 56 0.96 -6.59 -5.89
CA ASN A 56 1.17 -5.69 -4.76
C ASN A 56 2.05 -4.48 -5.18
N GLU A 57 3.13 -4.71 -5.92
CA GLU A 57 4.00 -3.62 -6.43
C GLU A 57 3.28 -2.69 -7.42
N VAL A 58 2.37 -3.22 -8.25
CA VAL A 58 1.49 -2.39 -9.10
C VAL A 58 0.63 -1.48 -8.24
N GLY A 59 0.03 -2.00 -7.16
CA GLY A 59 -0.73 -1.22 -6.19
C GLY A 59 0.08 -0.09 -5.56
N HIS A 60 1.27 -0.42 -5.05
CA HIS A 60 2.19 0.56 -4.46
C HIS A 60 2.54 1.70 -5.44
N ALA A 61 2.85 1.33 -6.68
CA ALA A 61 3.28 2.29 -7.69
C ALA A 61 2.11 3.16 -8.20
N LEU A 62 0.91 2.59 -8.33
CA LEU A 62 -0.30 3.32 -8.69
C LEU A 62 -0.69 4.33 -7.61
N GLN A 63 -0.65 3.93 -6.34
CA GLN A 63 -0.97 4.84 -5.24
C GLN A 63 0.02 6.01 -5.15
N ASN A 64 1.33 5.75 -5.33
CA ASN A 64 2.33 6.82 -5.39
C ASN A 64 2.10 7.77 -6.56
N LEU A 65 1.77 7.26 -7.75
CA LEU A 65 1.46 8.10 -8.89
C LEU A 65 0.22 8.96 -8.62
N PHE A 66 -0.84 8.37 -8.06
CA PHE A 66 -2.06 9.08 -7.73
C PHE A 66 -1.78 10.25 -6.77
N LEU A 67 -1.12 9.99 -5.64
CA LEU A 67 -0.77 11.04 -4.68
C LEU A 67 0.12 12.13 -5.30
N SER A 68 1.05 11.74 -6.18
CA SER A 68 1.90 12.68 -6.92
C SER A 68 1.11 13.55 -7.90
N LEU A 69 0.10 12.99 -8.59
CA LEU A 69 -0.77 13.76 -9.47
C LEU A 69 -1.57 14.80 -8.68
N VAL A 70 -2.18 14.36 -7.58
CA VAL A 70 -2.97 15.24 -6.70
C VAL A 70 -2.12 16.37 -6.14
N SER A 71 -0.88 16.09 -5.70
CA SER A 71 0.03 17.13 -5.18
C SER A 71 0.41 18.19 -6.23
N HIS A 72 0.30 17.87 -7.52
CA HIS A 72 0.55 18.78 -8.64
C HIS A 72 -0.72 19.40 -9.24
N GLY A 73 -1.88 19.25 -8.57
CA GLY A 73 -3.16 19.78 -9.05
C GLY A 73 -3.74 19.02 -10.25
N LEU A 74 -3.30 17.79 -10.45
CA LEU A 74 -3.78 16.88 -11.49
C LEU A 74 -4.65 15.78 -10.86
N TRP A 75 -5.49 15.18 -11.67
CA TRP A 75 -6.25 13.98 -11.32
C TRP A 75 -5.99 12.87 -12.31
N GLY A 76 -6.06 11.62 -11.85
CA GLY A 76 -5.92 10.44 -12.69
C GLY A 76 -7.07 9.47 -12.49
N SER A 77 -7.62 8.94 -13.57
CA SER A 77 -8.51 7.76 -13.53
C SER A 77 -7.71 6.52 -13.93
N VAL A 78 -7.74 5.49 -13.09
CA VAL A 78 -7.05 4.22 -13.36
C VAL A 78 -7.98 3.22 -14.03
N ARG A 79 -7.43 2.48 -14.99
CA ARG A 79 -8.01 1.27 -15.56
C ARG A 79 -6.98 0.15 -15.45
N LEU A 80 -7.31 -0.89 -14.69
CA LEU A 80 -6.53 -2.12 -14.68
C LEU A 80 -6.77 -2.84 -16.02
N VAL A 81 -5.69 -3.35 -16.62
CA VAL A 81 -5.70 -3.88 -17.98
C VAL A 81 -5.51 -5.39 -17.97
N GLU A 82 -4.40 -5.87 -17.41
CA GLU A 82 -4.06 -7.30 -17.38
C GLU A 82 -3.34 -7.63 -16.08
N LEU A 83 -3.93 -8.49 -15.26
CA LEU A 83 -3.39 -8.90 -13.96
C LEU A 83 -3.07 -10.40 -13.88
N GLU A 84 -3.54 -11.19 -14.85
CA GLU A 84 -3.19 -12.59 -15.01
C GLU A 84 -1.84 -12.69 -15.74
N PHE A 85 -0.82 -13.05 -14.98
CA PHE A 85 0.54 -13.17 -15.47
C PHE A 85 0.91 -14.65 -15.61
N GLY A 86 1.79 -14.94 -16.55
CA GLY A 86 2.24 -16.30 -16.83
C GLY A 86 3.62 -16.33 -17.50
N PRO A 87 4.25 -17.51 -17.59
CA PRO A 87 5.61 -17.65 -18.09
C PRO A 87 5.75 -17.40 -19.61
N GLY A 88 4.64 -17.45 -20.36
CA GLY A 88 4.64 -17.37 -21.83
C GLY A 88 4.74 -15.95 -22.41
N LYS A 89 4.65 -14.89 -21.58
CA LYS A 89 4.71 -13.51 -22.03
C LYS A 89 5.64 -12.69 -21.12
N PRO A 90 6.68 -12.04 -21.66
CA PRO A 90 7.73 -11.43 -20.84
C PRO A 90 7.32 -10.08 -20.22
N GLN A 91 6.33 -9.41 -20.81
CA GLN A 91 5.90 -8.07 -20.41
C GLN A 91 4.40 -7.93 -20.58
N TYR A 92 3.78 -7.24 -19.63
CA TYR A 92 2.35 -6.96 -19.59
C TYR A 92 2.12 -5.47 -19.38
N ILE A 93 0.96 -4.97 -19.78
CA ILE A 93 0.46 -3.67 -19.33
C ILE A 93 -0.54 -3.95 -18.23
N ALA A 94 -0.18 -3.65 -16.98
CA ALA A 94 -1.02 -3.93 -15.82
C ALA A 94 -2.09 -2.86 -15.62
N ALA A 95 -1.77 -1.60 -15.93
CA ALA A 95 -2.69 -0.49 -15.75
C ALA A 95 -2.44 0.63 -16.76
N ARG A 96 -3.51 1.37 -17.04
CA ARG A 96 -3.51 2.66 -17.74
C ARG A 96 -4.09 3.71 -16.80
N VAL A 97 -3.46 4.88 -16.76
CA VAL A 97 -3.93 6.03 -15.98
C VAL A 97 -4.12 7.20 -16.94
N ASP A 98 -5.37 7.58 -17.18
CA ASP A 98 -5.71 8.77 -17.96
C ASP A 98 -5.67 9.99 -17.02
N VAL A 99 -5.02 11.07 -17.46
CA VAL A 99 -4.78 12.26 -16.62
C VAL A 99 -5.68 13.40 -17.07
N ALA A 100 -6.23 14.12 -16.11
CA ALA A 100 -7.04 15.32 -16.33
C ALA A 100 -6.58 16.47 -15.42
N ARG A 101 -6.84 17.71 -15.85
CA ARG A 101 -6.76 18.87 -14.96
C ARG A 101 -8.06 18.96 -14.17
N VAL A 102 -7.95 19.32 -12.90
CA VAL A 102 -9.12 19.55 -12.05
C VAL A 102 -9.39 21.04 -11.98
N ASP A 103 -10.56 21.47 -12.42
CA ASP A 103 -10.95 22.90 -12.40
C ASP A 103 -11.22 23.40 -10.97
N SER A 104 -11.59 22.50 -10.05
CA SER A 104 -11.79 22.79 -8.64
C SER A 104 -11.48 21.58 -7.76
N TYR A 105 -10.45 21.65 -6.93
CA TYR A 105 -10.34 20.78 -5.77
C TYR A 105 -11.25 21.33 -4.67
N CYS A 106 -12.14 20.51 -4.12
CA CYS A 106 -12.71 20.78 -2.81
C CYS A 106 -11.57 20.71 -1.79
N ARG A 107 -10.91 21.85 -1.53
CA ARG A 107 -9.95 22.05 -0.42
C ARG A 107 -10.66 22.07 0.94
N GLY A 108 -11.81 21.41 1.05
CA GLY A 108 -12.76 21.54 2.16
C GLY A 108 -12.35 20.80 3.43
N PHE A 109 -11.26 20.03 3.39
CA PHE A 109 -10.70 19.40 4.57
C PHE A 109 -9.49 20.20 5.02
N SER A 110 -9.59 20.79 6.20
CA SER A 110 -8.43 21.21 6.95
C SER A 110 -7.70 19.94 7.37
N LEU A 111 -6.82 19.44 6.49
CA LEU A 111 -5.89 18.37 6.86
C LEU A 111 -5.08 18.89 8.04
N GLU A 112 -4.99 18.10 9.10
CA GLU A 112 -4.08 18.39 10.20
C GLU A 112 -2.66 18.59 9.65
N LYS A 113 -1.86 19.45 10.29
CA LYS A 113 -0.51 19.71 9.83
C LYS A 113 0.36 18.47 10.05
N GLY A 114 0.49 17.64 9.02
CA GLY A 114 1.49 16.57 8.93
C GLY A 114 2.76 17.01 8.19
N VAL A 115 3.65 16.05 7.97
CA VAL A 115 4.83 16.17 7.12
C VAL A 115 4.38 16.46 5.67
N LEU A 116 5.12 17.33 4.96
CA LEU A 116 4.84 17.57 3.54
C LEU A 116 4.97 16.26 2.75
N PHE A 117 4.03 15.98 1.84
CA PHE A 117 3.99 14.74 1.06
C PHE A 117 5.35 14.38 0.43
N ASP A 118 6.02 15.33 -0.22
CA ASP A 118 7.32 15.10 -0.86
C ASP A 118 8.39 14.69 0.16
N THR A 119 8.32 15.22 1.38
CA THR A 119 9.22 14.83 2.46
C THR A 119 8.93 13.40 2.92
N ALA A 120 7.65 13.03 3.08
CA ALA A 120 7.27 11.66 3.43
C ALA A 120 7.75 10.65 2.36
N VAL A 121 7.57 10.96 1.07
CA VAL A 121 8.04 10.13 -0.04
C VAL A 121 9.56 9.94 0.00
N VAL A 122 10.32 11.01 0.25
CA VAL A 122 11.79 10.97 0.32
C VAL A 122 12.28 10.16 1.52
N LEU A 123 11.66 10.33 2.69
CA LEU A 123 12.04 9.65 3.94
C LEU A 123 11.58 8.20 3.99
N ARG A 124 10.53 7.83 3.24
CA ARG A 124 9.97 6.48 3.24
C ARG A 124 11.02 5.41 2.92
N ARG A 125 11.24 4.52 3.88
CA ARG A 125 12.09 3.34 3.75
C ARG A 125 11.41 2.13 4.39
N SER A 126 11.80 0.94 3.97
CA SER A 126 11.42 -0.29 4.65
C SER A 126 12.27 -0.47 5.91
N ILE A 127 11.71 -0.10 7.07
CA ILE A 127 12.34 -0.22 8.38
C ILE A 127 12.01 -1.60 8.95
N ARG A 128 13.06 -2.38 9.25
CA ARG A 128 12.96 -3.76 9.74
C ARG A 128 13.38 -3.92 11.20
N ASN A 129 13.96 -2.88 11.78
CA ASN A 129 14.50 -2.89 13.13
C ASN A 129 13.80 -1.82 13.96
N TYR A 130 13.26 -2.22 15.11
CA TYR A 130 12.48 -1.35 15.97
C TYR A 130 13.08 -1.25 17.37
N SER A 131 12.90 -0.08 18.00
CA SER A 131 13.20 0.14 19.41
C SER A 131 12.20 -0.65 20.28
N ARG A 132 12.48 -0.76 21.58
CA ARG A 132 11.56 -1.43 22.53
C ARG A 132 10.44 -0.52 23.05
N GLU A 133 10.40 0.72 22.58
CA GLU A 133 9.40 1.68 23.01
C GLU A 133 8.01 1.30 22.51
N ALA A 134 7.01 1.66 23.31
CA ALA A 134 5.63 1.55 22.89
C ALA A 134 5.26 2.67 21.91
N ILE A 135 4.36 2.38 20.98
CA ILE A 135 3.68 3.39 20.17
C ILE A 135 2.38 3.82 20.86
N SER A 136 1.84 4.99 20.54
CA SER A 136 0.51 5.44 20.99
C SER A 136 -0.61 4.72 20.22
N SER A 137 -1.74 4.49 20.86
CA SER A 137 -2.97 4.07 20.17
C SER A 137 -3.42 5.09 19.14
N GLU A 138 -3.23 6.38 19.41
CA GLU A 138 -3.54 7.49 18.51
C GLU A 138 -2.74 7.35 17.20
N SER A 139 -1.41 7.24 17.29
CA SER A 139 -0.53 7.05 16.13
C SER A 139 -0.86 5.78 15.33
N LEU A 140 -1.17 4.67 16.00
CA LEU A 140 -1.62 3.45 15.31
C LEU A 140 -2.92 3.70 14.55
N LEU A 141 -3.88 4.37 15.20
CA LEU A 141 -5.18 4.66 14.62
C LEU A 141 -5.08 5.64 13.45
N ASP A 142 -4.20 6.64 13.53
CA ASP A 142 -3.95 7.59 12.46
C ASP A 142 -3.31 6.91 11.24
N VAL A 143 -2.36 5.98 11.46
CA VAL A 143 -1.85 5.12 10.38
C VAL A 143 -2.98 4.35 9.70
N LEU A 144 -3.89 3.73 10.44
CA LEU A 144 -5.00 2.95 9.87
C LEU A 144 -6.01 3.82 9.13
N LYS A 145 -6.47 4.91 9.77
CA LYS A 145 -7.41 5.90 9.23
C LYS A 145 -6.95 6.41 7.87
N TRP A 146 -5.74 6.97 7.83
CA TRP A 146 -5.21 7.56 6.60
C TRP A 146 -4.70 6.52 5.59
N SER A 147 -4.72 5.24 5.94
CA SER A 147 -4.39 4.15 5.01
C SER A 147 -5.59 3.47 4.40
N MET A 148 -6.65 3.23 5.17
CA MET A 148 -7.81 2.44 4.75
C MET A 148 -9.16 2.84 5.37
N GLY A 149 -9.22 3.94 6.13
CA GLY A 149 -10.48 4.46 6.68
C GLY A 149 -11.38 5.13 5.63
N GLU A 150 -12.68 5.15 5.89
CA GLU A 150 -13.69 5.85 5.08
C GLU A 150 -13.71 7.34 5.45
N ILE A 151 -12.70 8.09 4.97
CA ILE A 151 -12.52 9.52 5.27
C ILE A 151 -13.69 10.37 4.76
N VAL A 152 -14.28 9.96 3.63
CA VAL A 152 -15.50 10.52 3.07
C VAL A 152 -16.44 9.36 2.81
N ALA A 153 -17.72 9.51 3.10
CA ALA A 153 -18.71 8.45 2.92
C ALA A 153 -18.56 7.72 1.56
N GLY A 154 -18.38 6.40 1.61
CA GLY A 154 -18.13 5.52 0.47
C GLY A 154 -16.76 5.62 -0.21
N SER A 155 -15.79 6.35 0.39
CA SER A 155 -14.48 6.66 -0.18
C SER A 155 -13.34 6.54 0.83
N ARG A 156 -12.30 5.79 0.44
CA ARG A 156 -11.06 5.58 1.22
C ARG A 156 -9.89 6.39 0.61
N PRO A 157 -8.77 6.61 1.33
CA PRO A 157 -7.68 7.49 0.88
C PRO A 157 -6.77 6.85 -0.18
N TYR A 158 -7.33 6.08 -1.10
CA TYR A 158 -6.65 5.46 -2.23
C TYR A 158 -7.62 5.23 -3.39
N LEU A 159 -7.08 4.93 -4.58
CA LEU A 159 -7.88 4.67 -5.76
C LEU A 159 -8.80 3.44 -5.57
N LYS A 160 -10.08 3.59 -5.87
CA LYS A 160 -11.00 2.45 -5.97
C LYS A 160 -10.74 1.70 -7.29
N PHE A 161 -10.34 0.43 -7.20
CA PHE A 161 -9.98 -0.37 -8.37
C PHE A 161 -11.14 -1.25 -8.92
N GLY A 162 -12.19 -1.48 -8.13
CA GLY A 162 -13.39 -2.23 -8.51
C GLY A 162 -14.68 -1.48 -8.19
N GLU A 163 -15.79 -2.21 -8.06
CA GLU A 163 -17.08 -1.61 -7.65
C GLU A 163 -17.08 -1.20 -6.17
N GLU A 164 -16.38 -1.98 -5.34
CA GLU A 164 -16.25 -1.79 -3.90
C GLU A 164 -14.78 -1.87 -3.46
N TYR A 165 -14.50 -1.46 -2.22
CA TYR A 165 -13.20 -1.67 -1.58
C TYR A 165 -13.16 -3.09 -1.03
N GLY A 166 -12.24 -3.92 -1.52
CA GLY A 166 -12.19 -5.35 -1.22
C GLY A 166 -11.17 -5.73 -0.14
N VAL A 167 -10.38 -4.78 0.35
CA VAL A 167 -9.33 -5.03 1.35
C VAL A 167 -9.75 -4.54 2.73
N ASN A 168 -9.63 -5.42 3.72
CA ASN A 168 -9.83 -5.10 5.14
C ASN A 168 -8.52 -5.24 5.92
N GLY A 169 -8.50 -4.72 7.15
CA GLY A 169 -7.31 -4.72 7.98
C GLY A 169 -7.59 -5.15 9.42
N SER A 170 -6.74 -6.02 9.94
CA SER A 170 -6.70 -6.38 11.36
C SER A 170 -5.34 -6.06 11.94
N VAL A 171 -5.25 -5.93 13.25
CA VAL A 171 -4.02 -5.57 13.97
C VAL A 171 -3.76 -6.52 15.12
N ALA A 172 -2.59 -7.14 15.14
CA ALA A 172 -2.06 -7.79 16.33
C ALA A 172 -1.27 -6.76 17.17
N VAL A 173 -1.78 -6.45 18.37
CA VAL A 173 -1.21 -5.47 19.29
C VAL A 173 -0.30 -6.16 20.32
N PHE A 174 0.93 -5.68 20.46
CA PHE A 174 1.89 -6.21 21.42
C PHE A 174 2.45 -5.20 22.41
N ASN A 175 2.64 -3.94 21.99
CA ASN A 175 3.23 -2.87 22.80
C ASN A 175 2.70 -1.49 22.36
N VAL A 176 1.39 -1.29 22.49
CA VAL A 176 0.70 -0.04 22.15
C VAL A 176 0.10 0.54 23.43
N ARG A 177 0.42 1.78 23.75
CA ARG A 177 -0.16 2.47 24.92
C ARG A 177 -1.66 2.66 24.69
N GLY A 178 -2.47 2.33 25.69
CA GLY A 178 -3.92 2.48 25.62
C GLY A 178 -4.68 1.27 25.05
N LEU A 179 -3.97 0.26 24.52
CA LEU A 179 -4.57 -0.99 24.03
C LEU A 179 -3.97 -2.19 24.74
N ASP A 180 -4.83 -3.14 25.10
CA ASP A 180 -4.40 -4.44 25.60
C ASP A 180 -3.79 -5.28 24.49
N LYS A 181 -2.99 -6.28 24.86
CA LYS A 181 -2.45 -7.22 23.89
C LYS A 181 -3.57 -8.09 23.34
N GLY A 182 -3.68 -8.14 22.02
CA GLY A 182 -4.74 -8.90 21.36
C GLY A 182 -4.76 -8.72 19.86
N ILE A 183 -5.77 -9.32 19.25
CA ILE A 183 -6.14 -9.14 17.85
C ILE A 183 -7.33 -8.19 17.81
N TYR A 184 -7.19 -7.15 16.99
CA TYR A 184 -8.20 -6.13 16.75
C TYR A 184 -8.60 -6.13 15.28
N GLU A 185 -9.88 -5.91 15.00
CA GLU A 185 -10.37 -5.59 13.65
C GLU A 185 -10.48 -4.07 13.52
N PHE A 186 -10.10 -3.53 12.36
CA PHE A 186 -10.28 -2.12 12.07
C PHE A 186 -11.59 -1.90 11.32
N ASP A 187 -12.52 -1.18 11.96
CA ASP A 187 -13.72 -0.71 11.29
C ASP A 187 -13.37 0.53 10.46
N ALA A 188 -13.40 0.39 9.13
CA ALA A 188 -13.06 1.49 8.24
C ALA A 188 -14.08 2.65 8.30
N LYS A 189 -15.34 2.37 8.60
CA LYS A 189 -16.43 3.35 8.57
C LYS A 189 -16.44 4.20 9.82
N ASP A 190 -16.37 3.55 10.98
CA ASP A 190 -16.34 4.23 12.28
C ASP A 190 -14.91 4.65 12.66
N MET A 191 -13.90 4.13 11.94
CA MET A 191 -12.48 4.41 12.14
C MET A 191 -12.02 4.06 13.56
N GLU A 192 -12.41 2.88 14.02
CA GLU A 192 -12.14 2.36 15.37
C GLU A 192 -11.52 0.96 15.32
N LEU A 193 -10.91 0.54 16.44
CA LEU A 193 -10.35 -0.79 16.62
C LEU A 193 -11.23 -1.60 17.58
N GLU A 194 -11.80 -2.70 17.10
CA GLU A 194 -12.61 -3.62 17.90
C GLU A 194 -11.74 -4.80 18.38
N LEU A 195 -11.66 -5.01 19.69
CA LEU A 195 -10.93 -6.16 20.25
C LEU A 195 -11.70 -7.45 20.00
N VAL A 196 -11.14 -8.33 19.17
CA VAL A 196 -11.73 -9.64 18.86
C VAL A 196 -11.18 -10.74 19.75
N ARG A 197 -9.88 -10.68 20.10
CA ARG A 197 -9.24 -11.75 20.86
C ARG A 197 -8.12 -11.22 21.74
N THR A 198 -8.21 -11.44 23.04
CA THR A 198 -7.14 -11.12 24.00
C THR A 198 -5.99 -12.12 23.91
N GLY A 199 -4.75 -11.64 24.04
CA GLY A 199 -3.57 -12.50 24.15
C GLY A 199 -2.32 -11.94 23.44
N ASP A 200 -1.16 -12.50 23.74
CA ASP A 200 0.10 -12.16 23.06
C ASP A 200 0.38 -13.14 21.92
N PHE A 201 0.09 -12.74 20.68
CA PHE A 201 0.24 -13.57 19.48
C PHE A 201 1.59 -13.42 18.80
N ARG A 202 2.52 -12.66 19.38
CA ARG A 202 3.80 -12.30 18.75
C ARG A 202 4.63 -13.49 18.29
N GLU A 203 4.81 -14.48 19.16
CA GLU A 203 5.64 -15.66 18.84
C GLU A 203 5.01 -16.53 17.75
N LYS A 204 3.67 -16.62 17.71
CA LYS A 204 2.95 -17.34 16.66
C LYS A 204 3.10 -16.64 15.31
N LEU A 205 2.89 -15.32 15.27
CA LEU A 205 3.01 -14.53 14.05
C LEU A 205 4.45 -14.45 13.52
N TRP A 206 5.44 -14.40 14.42
CA TRP A 206 6.85 -14.47 14.04
C TRP A 206 7.18 -15.78 13.32
N ARG A 207 6.74 -16.93 13.86
CA ARG A 207 6.92 -18.24 13.22
C ARG A 207 6.19 -18.32 11.88
N ALA A 208 4.92 -17.91 11.84
CA ALA A 208 4.12 -17.86 10.62
C ALA A 208 4.76 -17.00 9.52
N SER A 209 5.46 -15.94 9.92
CA SER A 209 6.15 -15.01 9.01
C SER A 209 7.58 -15.44 8.67
N LEU A 210 7.85 -16.75 8.62
CA LEU A 210 9.17 -17.31 8.29
C LEU A 210 10.29 -16.79 9.21
N MET A 211 9.98 -16.60 10.50
CA MET A 211 10.89 -16.09 11.52
C MET A 211 11.50 -14.70 11.21
N GLN A 212 10.79 -13.86 10.45
CA GLN A 212 11.22 -12.49 10.19
C GLN A 212 11.18 -11.64 11.47
N GLU A 213 12.36 -11.23 11.96
CA GLU A 213 12.53 -10.51 13.22
C GLU A 213 11.77 -9.17 13.31
N SER A 214 11.46 -8.53 12.19
CA SER A 214 10.61 -7.33 12.17
C SER A 214 9.24 -7.62 12.78
N VAL A 215 8.62 -8.76 12.50
CA VAL A 215 7.33 -9.16 13.08
C VAL A 215 7.43 -9.34 14.59
N ARG A 216 8.50 -10.00 15.04
CA ARG A 216 8.72 -10.27 16.46
C ARG A 216 8.97 -8.99 17.26
N ARG A 217 9.70 -8.04 16.69
CA ARG A 217 10.13 -6.81 17.37
C ARG A 217 9.13 -5.66 17.25
N ALA A 218 8.08 -5.83 16.44
CA ALA A 218 7.07 -4.80 16.24
C ALA A 218 6.30 -4.47 17.53
N ALA A 219 5.80 -3.24 17.59
CA ALA A 219 4.83 -2.82 18.60
C ALA A 219 3.42 -3.29 18.24
N ALA A 220 3.09 -3.30 16.95
CA ALA A 220 1.87 -3.86 16.39
C ALA A 220 2.16 -4.46 15.00
N VAL A 221 1.32 -5.38 14.53
CA VAL A 221 1.40 -5.95 13.18
C VAL A 221 0.05 -5.77 12.50
N ILE A 222 0.03 -4.96 11.45
CA ILE A 222 -1.15 -4.77 10.59
C ILE A 222 -1.15 -5.89 9.55
N VAL A 223 -2.29 -6.52 9.34
CA VAL A 223 -2.49 -7.56 8.33
C VAL A 223 -3.63 -7.15 7.43
N LEU A 224 -3.39 -7.18 6.12
CA LEU A 224 -4.38 -6.88 5.09
C LEU A 224 -4.97 -8.18 4.56
N PHE A 225 -6.29 -8.22 4.44
CA PHE A 225 -7.07 -9.35 3.98
C PHE A 225 -7.86 -9.01 2.73
N GLY A 226 -8.13 -9.98 1.88
CA GLY A 226 -8.96 -9.83 0.70
C GLY A 226 -8.75 -10.93 -0.31
N ASP A 227 -9.48 -10.85 -1.41
CA ASP A 227 -9.55 -11.92 -2.40
C ASP A 227 -9.26 -11.48 -3.83
N GLY A 228 -8.82 -12.46 -4.63
CA GLY A 228 -8.60 -12.30 -6.05
C GLY A 228 -7.45 -11.36 -6.44
N LEU A 229 -7.26 -11.21 -7.74
CA LEU A 229 -6.16 -10.40 -8.30
C LEU A 229 -6.33 -8.91 -7.99
N LEU A 230 -7.57 -8.45 -7.84
CA LEU A 230 -7.88 -7.07 -7.50
C LEU A 230 -7.48 -6.75 -6.06
N GLY A 231 -7.80 -7.63 -5.11
CA GLY A 231 -7.40 -7.48 -3.71
C GLY A 231 -5.87 -7.41 -3.57
N GLU A 232 -5.12 -8.18 -4.37
CA GLU A 232 -3.65 -8.14 -4.37
C GLU A 232 -3.10 -6.76 -4.82
N VAL A 233 -3.71 -6.13 -5.83
CA VAL A 233 -3.36 -4.75 -6.23
C VAL A 233 -3.78 -3.75 -5.16
N GLU A 234 -5.00 -3.88 -4.63
CA GLU A 234 -5.54 -2.98 -3.62
C GLU A 234 -4.71 -3.02 -2.32
N ALA A 235 -4.28 -4.20 -1.88
CA ALA A 235 -3.41 -4.37 -0.71
C ALA A 235 -2.07 -3.65 -0.89
N GLY A 236 -1.54 -3.58 -2.11
CA GLY A 236 -0.37 -2.78 -2.43
C GLY A 236 -0.62 -1.27 -2.31
N ALA A 237 -1.78 -0.79 -2.74
CA ALA A 237 -2.15 0.62 -2.62
C ALA A 237 -2.33 1.03 -1.14
N VAL A 238 -3.06 0.21 -0.36
CA VAL A 238 -3.19 0.40 1.09
C VAL A 238 -1.82 0.34 1.77
N GLY A 239 -1.00 -0.63 1.39
CA GLY A 239 0.37 -0.78 1.88
C GLY A 239 1.24 0.45 1.64
N GLN A 240 1.07 1.15 0.51
CA GLN A 240 1.78 2.39 0.25
C GLN A 240 1.35 3.50 1.21
N ASN A 241 0.06 3.59 1.52
CA ASN A 241 -0.40 4.53 2.52
C ASN A 241 0.13 4.18 3.92
N ILE A 242 0.16 2.89 4.31
CA ILE A 242 0.73 2.46 5.59
C ILE A 242 2.18 2.92 5.70
N TYR A 243 2.98 2.80 4.63
CA TYR A 243 4.34 3.32 4.60
C TYR A 243 4.43 4.83 4.80
N LEU A 244 3.60 5.60 4.11
CA LEU A 244 3.65 7.07 4.16
C LEU A 244 3.16 7.61 5.51
N ASN A 245 2.06 7.06 6.02
CA ASN A 245 1.52 7.45 7.32
C ASN A 245 2.40 6.97 8.48
N ALA A 246 3.08 5.82 8.34
CA ALA A 246 4.09 5.43 9.32
C ALA A 246 5.21 6.47 9.40
N VAL A 247 5.68 7.00 8.26
CA VAL A 247 6.70 8.07 8.25
C VAL A 247 6.17 9.33 8.91
N ASP A 248 4.93 9.73 8.62
CA ASP A 248 4.29 10.91 9.21
C ASP A 248 4.22 10.83 10.73
N GLU A 249 3.87 9.65 11.26
CA GLU A 249 3.83 9.34 12.69
C GLU A 249 5.21 9.11 13.33
N GLY A 250 6.31 9.26 12.58
CA GLY A 250 7.67 8.96 13.07
C GLY A 250 7.90 7.48 13.38
N LEU A 251 7.11 6.60 12.77
CA LEU A 251 7.18 5.15 12.87
C LEU A 251 7.89 4.53 11.66
N GLY A 252 8.24 3.25 11.81
CA GLY A 252 8.82 2.42 10.77
C GLY A 252 7.93 1.22 10.48
N THR A 253 7.87 0.84 9.22
CA THR A 253 7.21 -0.39 8.77
C THR A 253 8.00 -1.06 7.65
N VAL A 254 7.76 -2.35 7.45
CA VAL A 254 8.20 -3.10 6.26
C VAL A 254 7.06 -3.99 5.82
N ALA A 255 6.86 -4.06 4.52
CA ALA A 255 5.87 -4.94 3.94
C ALA A 255 6.43 -6.36 3.79
N ILE A 256 5.66 -7.36 4.21
CA ILE A 256 6.02 -8.78 4.23
C ILE A 256 4.97 -9.55 3.44
N GLY A 257 5.37 -10.05 2.27
CA GLY A 257 4.52 -10.89 1.42
C GLY A 257 4.72 -12.40 1.60
N ALA A 258 5.73 -12.82 2.37
CA ALA A 258 6.06 -14.23 2.55
C ALA A 258 5.74 -14.70 3.98
N PHE A 259 4.74 -15.56 4.09
CA PHE A 259 4.26 -16.16 5.33
C PHE A 259 3.52 -17.48 5.04
N HIS A 260 3.23 -18.24 6.09
CA HIS A 260 2.35 -19.40 6.08
C HIS A 260 0.89 -18.96 6.26
N GLU A 261 0.10 -19.06 5.19
CA GLU A 261 -1.30 -18.60 5.17
C GLU A 261 -2.13 -19.27 6.26
N GLU A 262 -2.06 -20.60 6.38
CA GLU A 262 -2.80 -21.38 7.38
C GLU A 262 -2.54 -20.91 8.82
N ASP A 263 -1.28 -20.61 9.17
CA ASP A 263 -0.92 -20.14 10.51
C ASP A 263 -1.51 -18.75 10.82
N PHE A 264 -1.65 -17.89 9.81
CA PHE A 264 -2.31 -16.59 9.95
C PHE A 264 -3.82 -16.77 10.12
N LEU A 265 -4.43 -17.71 9.39
CA LEU A 265 -5.86 -18.01 9.52
C LEU A 265 -6.20 -18.50 10.95
N GLU A 266 -5.32 -19.27 11.58
CA GLU A 266 -5.52 -19.67 12.98
C GLU A 266 -5.43 -18.52 14.01
N VAL A 267 -4.89 -17.35 13.61
CA VAL A 267 -4.78 -16.16 14.46
C VAL A 267 -5.93 -15.19 14.20
N PHE A 268 -6.20 -14.91 12.93
CA PHE A 268 -7.09 -13.84 12.47
C PHE A 268 -8.45 -14.34 11.94
N GLY A 269 -8.66 -15.64 11.79
CA GLY A 269 -9.92 -16.21 11.27
C GLY A 269 -9.80 -16.59 9.79
N GLU A 270 -10.93 -16.69 9.09
CA GLU A 270 -11.01 -17.37 7.79
C GLU A 270 -10.71 -16.49 6.56
N GLN A 271 -10.46 -15.18 6.73
CA GLN A 271 -10.17 -14.29 5.61
C GLN A 271 -8.75 -14.50 5.09
N ARG A 272 -8.56 -14.54 3.76
CA ARG A 272 -7.25 -14.76 3.13
C ARG A 272 -6.30 -13.57 3.40
N PRO A 273 -5.16 -13.77 4.10
CA PRO A 273 -4.15 -12.74 4.30
C PRO A 273 -3.39 -12.45 3.00
N LEU A 274 -3.31 -11.18 2.62
CA LEU A 274 -2.63 -10.72 1.42
C LEU A 274 -1.27 -10.09 1.73
N TYR A 275 -1.17 -9.38 2.86
CA TYR A 275 0.03 -8.59 3.15
C TYR A 275 0.19 -8.25 4.63
N VAL A 276 1.43 -8.20 5.12
CA VAL A 276 1.73 -8.01 6.54
C VAL A 276 2.67 -6.82 6.74
N PHE A 277 2.37 -5.97 7.71
CA PHE A 277 3.09 -4.74 8.02
C PHE A 277 3.36 -4.65 9.53
N PRO A 278 4.48 -5.21 10.03
CA PRO A 278 5.00 -4.84 11.33
C PRO A 278 5.21 -3.32 11.43
N LEU A 279 4.84 -2.75 12.56
CA LEU A 279 4.90 -1.33 12.86
C LEU A 279 5.58 -1.11 14.22
N GLY A 280 6.49 -0.15 14.29
CA GLY A 280 7.15 0.23 15.54
C GLY A 280 8.03 1.47 15.36
N LYS A 281 8.54 2.01 16.47
CA LYS A 281 9.53 3.10 16.38
C LYS A 281 10.83 2.57 15.78
N PRO A 282 11.42 3.23 14.77
CA PRO A 282 12.72 2.82 14.24
C PRO A 282 13.77 2.72 15.36
N ALA A 283 14.54 1.64 15.39
CA ALA A 283 15.76 1.61 16.19
C ALA A 283 16.84 2.43 15.46
N GLU A 284 17.62 3.21 16.22
CA GLU A 284 18.86 3.80 15.72
C GLU A 284 19.82 2.74 15.13
#